data_AF-A0A1A6HRD8-F1
#
_entry.id   AF-A0A1A6HRD8-F1
#
_cell.length_a   1.000
_cell.length_b   1.000
_cell.length_c   1.000
_cell.angle_alpha   90.00
_cell.angle_beta   90.00
_cell.angle_gamma   90.00
#
_symmetry.space_group_name_H-M   'P 1'
#
loop_
_entity.id
_entity.type
_entity.pdbx_description
1 polymer ?
#
loop_
_entity_poly.entity_id
_entity_poly.type
_entity_poly.pdbx_seq_one_letter_code
_entity_poly.pdbx_strand_id
1 'polypeptide(L)'
;TTAHSISPRAVWRFRNAFECTFTWITAFADYNFYGCYCGLLRWGNPEEDLDRCCTTHDDCYAQVDYLENCASLIRNPYTSPYVYLCSGNEITCSDKNNLCEAFICNCDRQAAICFSKTSYNKYFK
;
A
#
# COMPACT_ATOMS: atom_id res chain seq x y z
N THR A 1 -25.23 13.86 -23.09
CA THR A 1 -25.13 12.99 -21.90
C THR A 1 -23.99 13.49 -21.06
N THR A 2 -24.30 13.85 -19.82
CA THR A 2 -23.43 14.54 -18.86
C THR A 2 -22.13 13.76 -18.57
N ALA A 3 -20.99 14.44 -18.71
CA ALA A 3 -19.67 13.92 -18.35
C ALA A 3 -19.59 13.63 -16.85
N HIS A 4 -18.97 12.51 -16.49
CA HIS A 4 -18.53 12.23 -15.12
C HIS A 4 -17.01 12.06 -15.14
N SER A 5 -16.29 13.12 -14.78
CA SER A 5 -14.89 13.07 -14.44
C SER A 5 -14.75 12.63 -12.98
N ILE A 6 -14.48 11.35 -12.75
CA ILE A 6 -14.17 10.79 -11.43
C ILE A 6 -12.70 10.35 -11.46
N SER A 7 -11.85 10.99 -10.66
CA SER A 7 -10.41 10.67 -10.54
C SER A 7 -10.21 9.50 -9.55
N PRO A 8 -9.77 8.29 -9.97
CA PRO A 8 -9.85 7.07 -9.16
C PRO A 8 -8.50 6.46 -8.71
N ARG A 9 -7.40 7.21 -8.62
CA ARG A 9 -6.07 6.62 -8.89
C ARG A 9 -5.23 5.96 -7.78
N ALA A 10 -5.63 5.84 -6.51
CA ALA A 10 -4.57 5.63 -5.50
C ALA A 10 -4.71 4.58 -4.38
N VAL A 11 -5.86 3.93 -4.19
CA VAL A 11 -5.87 2.65 -3.44
C VAL A 11 -5.45 1.48 -4.35
N TRP A 12 -5.72 1.59 -5.65
CA TRP A 12 -5.42 0.56 -6.64
C TRP A 12 -3.91 0.37 -6.90
N ARG A 13 -3.07 1.37 -6.59
CA ARG A 13 -1.63 1.27 -6.85
C ARG A 13 -0.95 0.33 -5.87
N PHE A 14 -1.31 0.41 -4.59
CA PHE A 14 -0.89 -0.55 -3.60
C PHE A 14 -1.39 -1.97 -3.93
N ARG A 15 -2.67 -2.11 -4.32
CA ARG A 15 -3.22 -3.39 -4.80
C ARG A 15 -2.41 -3.97 -5.96
N ASN A 16 -2.10 -3.17 -6.96
CA ASN A 16 -1.39 -3.67 -8.14
C ASN A 16 0.09 -3.96 -7.84
N ALA A 17 0.70 -3.23 -6.89
CA ALA A 17 2.01 -3.56 -6.35
C ALA A 17 1.97 -4.90 -5.60
N PHE A 18 0.93 -5.13 -4.79
CA PHE A 18 0.69 -6.41 -4.13
C PHE A 18 0.49 -7.56 -5.13
N GLU A 19 -0.34 -7.37 -6.17
CA GLU A 19 -0.54 -8.37 -7.23
C GLU A 19 0.77 -8.66 -8.01
N CYS A 20 1.69 -7.70 -8.09
CA CYS A 20 3.01 -7.91 -8.68
C CYS A 20 3.85 -8.91 -7.88
N THR A 21 3.93 -8.74 -6.56
CA THR A 21 4.74 -9.63 -5.71
C THR A 21 4.05 -10.96 -5.43
N PHE A 22 2.72 -10.99 -5.49
CA PHE A 22 1.86 -12.09 -5.06
C PHE A 22 0.92 -12.57 -6.17
N THR A 23 1.47 -13.35 -7.10
CA THR A 23 0.76 -13.82 -8.31
C THR A 23 -0.27 -14.93 -8.06
N TRP A 24 -0.31 -15.52 -6.85
CA TRP A 24 -1.18 -16.66 -6.52
C TRP A 24 -2.46 -16.26 -5.76
N ILE A 25 -2.57 -14.98 -5.35
CA ILE A 25 -3.72 -14.46 -4.60
C ILE A 25 -4.52 -13.53 -5.50
N THR A 26 -5.67 -14.00 -5.98
CA THR A 26 -6.64 -13.21 -6.75
C THR A 26 -7.40 -12.18 -5.91
N ALA A 27 -7.14 -12.11 -4.60
CA ALA A 27 -7.95 -11.37 -3.65
C ALA A 27 -7.08 -10.50 -2.73
N PHE A 28 -6.62 -9.36 -3.24
CA PHE A 28 -6.23 -8.22 -2.38
C PHE A 28 -7.28 -7.92 -1.30
N ALA A 29 -8.56 -8.15 -1.63
CA ALA A 29 -9.68 -8.06 -0.70
C ALA A 29 -9.55 -8.97 0.53
N ASP A 30 -8.83 -10.09 0.43
CA ASP A 30 -8.65 -11.02 1.56
C ASP A 30 -7.65 -10.51 2.60
N TYR A 31 -6.80 -9.55 2.22
CA TYR A 31 -5.78 -8.93 3.07
C TYR A 31 -6.19 -7.54 3.55
N ASN A 32 -6.99 -6.82 2.77
CA ASN A 32 -7.47 -5.47 3.05
C ASN A 32 -8.41 -5.36 4.29
N PHE A 33 -8.74 -6.50 4.91
CA PHE A 33 -9.55 -6.60 6.12
C PHE A 33 -8.94 -7.58 7.13
N TYR A 34 -7.71 -8.03 6.90
CA TYR A 34 -7.09 -9.04 7.74
C TYR A 34 -6.37 -8.37 8.90
N GLY A 35 -6.63 -8.83 10.12
CA GLY A 35 -5.95 -8.33 11.30
C GLY A 35 -6.37 -6.89 11.65
N CYS A 36 -5.72 -6.36 12.67
CA CYS A 36 -6.17 -5.15 13.36
C CYS A 36 -5.61 -3.88 12.73
N TYR A 37 -4.68 -4.02 11.78
CA TYR A 37 -3.97 -2.89 11.18
C TYR A 37 -4.08 -2.84 9.65
N CYS A 38 -4.48 -3.91 8.96
CA CYS A 38 -4.61 -3.90 7.50
C CYS A 38 -5.98 -3.35 7.02
N GLY A 39 -6.72 -2.63 7.87
CA GLY A 39 -8.03 -2.03 7.59
C GLY A 39 -8.33 -0.79 8.46
N LEU A 40 -9.49 -0.14 8.23
CA LEU A 40 -9.91 1.14 8.86
C LEU A 40 -10.07 1.12 10.40
N LEU A 41 -9.92 -0.03 11.07
CA LEU A 41 -10.19 -0.19 12.49
C LEU A 41 -8.94 -0.72 13.21
N ARG A 42 -8.29 0.15 14.00
CA ARG A 42 -7.19 -0.18 14.91
C ARG A 42 -7.73 -0.82 16.19
N TRP A 43 -7.54 -2.12 16.39
CA TRP A 43 -8.01 -2.80 17.62
C TRP A 43 -7.07 -3.89 18.15
N GLY A 44 -6.46 -3.72 19.33
CA GLY A 44 -5.86 -4.86 20.07
C GLY A 44 -4.40 -5.26 19.73
N ASN A 45 -3.94 -6.33 20.39
CA ASN A 45 -2.53 -6.77 20.45
C ASN A 45 -2.07 -7.49 19.16
N PRO A 46 -0.87 -7.17 18.63
CA PRO A 46 -0.34 -7.77 17.41
C PRO A 46 0.35 -9.10 17.73
N GLU A 47 -0.28 -10.23 17.42
CA GLU A 47 0.38 -11.55 17.49
C GLU A 47 0.77 -12.10 16.12
N GLU A 48 0.48 -11.42 15.00
CA GLU A 48 0.72 -11.94 13.65
C GLU A 48 1.71 -11.13 12.81
N ASP A 49 2.52 -11.84 12.01
CA ASP A 49 3.46 -11.24 11.06
C ASP A 49 2.78 -10.31 10.04
N LEU A 50 1.50 -10.54 9.74
CA LEU A 50 0.71 -9.70 8.85
C LEU A 50 0.43 -8.31 9.45
N ASP A 51 0.00 -8.28 10.72
CA ASP A 51 -0.24 -7.03 11.44
C ASP A 51 1.04 -6.19 11.52
N ARG A 52 2.20 -6.84 11.68
CA ARG A 52 3.49 -6.14 11.66
C ARG A 52 3.77 -5.46 10.32
N CYS A 53 3.43 -6.11 9.19
CA CYS A 53 3.55 -5.48 7.87
C CYS A 53 2.65 -4.27 7.73
N CYS A 54 1.41 -4.35 8.24
CA CYS A 54 0.43 -3.27 8.18
C CYS A 54 0.79 -2.09 9.07
N THR A 55 1.20 -2.34 10.32
CA THR A 55 1.71 -1.28 11.22
C THR A 55 2.92 -0.58 10.60
N THR A 56 3.85 -1.32 10.01
CA THR A 56 5.01 -0.73 9.33
C THR A 56 4.60 0.13 8.13
N HIS A 57 3.57 -0.28 7.39
CA HIS A 57 3.03 0.48 6.25
C HIS A 57 2.35 1.77 6.69
N ASP A 58 1.49 1.70 7.71
CA ASP A 58 0.85 2.87 8.34
C ASP A 58 1.88 3.86 8.88
N ASP A 59 2.91 3.37 9.58
CA ASP A 59 4.00 4.20 10.11
C ASP A 59 4.83 4.83 8.99
N CYS A 60 4.97 4.14 7.85
CA CYS A 60 5.59 4.70 6.67
C CYS A 60 4.72 5.82 6.06
N TYR A 61 3.40 5.62 5.95
CA TYR A 61 2.49 6.64 5.44
C TYR A 61 2.42 7.87 6.33
N ALA A 62 2.47 7.71 7.66
CA ALA A 62 2.55 8.81 8.60
C ALA A 62 3.80 9.68 8.40
N GLN A 63 4.89 9.13 7.87
CA GLN A 63 6.11 9.88 7.60
C GLN A 63 5.96 10.87 6.43
N VAL A 64 4.99 10.67 5.53
CA VAL A 64 4.77 11.54 4.36
C VAL A 64 4.48 12.98 4.78
N ASP A 65 3.76 13.17 5.89
CA ASP A 65 3.40 14.51 6.41
C ASP A 65 4.61 15.29 6.92
N TYR A 66 5.71 14.61 7.25
CA TYR A 66 6.95 15.22 7.74
C TYR A 66 7.99 15.45 6.64
N LEU A 67 7.74 14.96 5.42
CA LEU A 67 8.62 15.22 4.29
C LEU A 67 8.39 16.63 3.75
N GLU A 68 9.50 17.27 3.39
CA GLU A 68 9.48 18.64 2.89
C GLU A 68 8.56 18.78 1.67
N ASN A 69 7.63 19.72 1.73
CA ASN A 69 6.64 20.03 0.69
C ASN A 69 5.60 18.91 0.41
N CYS A 70 5.70 17.74 1.02
CA CYS A 70 4.77 16.64 0.77
C CYS A 70 3.40 16.86 1.41
N ALA A 71 3.33 17.40 2.63
CA ALA A 71 2.06 17.71 3.29
C ALA A 71 1.16 18.68 2.49
N SER A 72 1.75 19.53 1.65
CA SER A 72 1.01 20.47 0.79
C SER A 72 0.66 19.89 -0.59
N LEU A 73 1.43 18.91 -1.07
CA LEU A 73 1.24 18.26 -2.36
C LEU A 73 0.35 17.01 -2.28
N ILE A 74 0.39 16.31 -1.15
CA ILE A 74 -0.30 15.07 -0.89
C ILE A 74 -1.33 15.32 0.20
N ARG A 75 -2.60 15.30 -0.19
CA ARG A 75 -3.71 15.42 0.76
C ARG A 75 -3.90 14.14 1.57
N ASN A 76 -3.60 12.99 0.97
CA ASN A 76 -3.71 11.69 1.59
C ASN A 76 -2.80 10.69 0.83
N PRO A 77 -1.86 10.01 1.51
CA PRO A 77 -0.96 9.06 0.86
C PRO A 77 -1.69 7.83 0.26
N TYR A 78 -2.78 7.37 0.88
CA TYR A 78 -3.66 6.32 0.35
C TYR A 78 -4.39 6.75 -0.94
N THR A 79 -4.44 8.05 -1.25
CA THR A 79 -5.06 8.57 -2.46
C THR A 79 -4.10 9.32 -3.39
N SER A 80 -2.79 9.22 -3.16
CA SER A 80 -1.77 9.83 -4.02
C SER A 80 -1.23 8.86 -5.07
N PRO A 81 -1.24 9.22 -6.36
CA PRO A 81 -0.71 8.37 -7.41
C PRO A 81 0.81 8.41 -7.43
N TYR A 82 1.43 7.32 -7.85
CA TYR A 82 2.85 7.24 -8.17
C TYR A 82 3.07 6.28 -9.35
N VAL A 83 4.25 6.33 -9.94
CA VAL A 83 4.66 5.49 -11.06
C VAL A 83 5.58 4.38 -10.57
N TYR A 84 5.29 3.14 -10.94
CA TYR A 84 6.13 1.99 -10.66
C TYR A 84 6.14 1.03 -11.86
N LEU A 85 7.14 0.18 -11.89
CA LEU A 85 7.30 -0.92 -12.83
C LEU A 85 7.15 -2.22 -12.05
N CYS A 86 6.51 -3.19 -12.68
CA CYS A 86 6.47 -4.57 -12.21
C CYS A 86 7.19 -5.43 -13.25
N SER A 87 8.26 -6.12 -12.84
CA SER A 87 9.00 -7.04 -13.69
C SER A 87 9.12 -8.38 -12.97
N GLY A 88 8.37 -9.38 -13.41
CA GLY A 88 8.22 -10.62 -12.65
C GLY A 88 7.54 -10.34 -11.30
N ASN A 89 8.20 -10.70 -10.20
CA ASN A 89 7.72 -10.47 -8.84
C ASN A 89 8.43 -9.29 -8.15
N GLU A 90 9.08 -8.43 -8.93
CA GLU A 90 9.83 -7.28 -8.43
C GLU A 90 9.15 -5.97 -8.80
N ILE A 91 8.94 -5.13 -7.78
CA ILE A 91 8.47 -3.75 -7.93
C ILE A 91 9.67 -2.82 -7.97
N THR A 92 9.70 -1.91 -8.94
CA THR A 92 10.66 -0.81 -9.01
C THR A 92 9.93 0.53 -9.07
N CYS A 93 10.22 1.42 -8.13
CA CYS A 93 9.69 2.79 -8.16
C CYS A 93 10.39 3.59 -9.25
N SER A 94 9.61 4.28 -10.08
CA SER A 94 10.14 5.00 -11.25
C SER A 94 10.80 6.31 -10.86
N ASP A 95 11.94 6.64 -11.49
CA ASP A 95 12.65 7.93 -11.33
C ASP A 95 11.84 9.15 -11.81
N LYS A 96 10.72 8.92 -12.52
CA LYS A 96 9.76 9.96 -12.89
C LYS A 96 8.94 10.50 -11.71
N ASN A 97 8.96 9.82 -10.56
CA ASN A 97 8.24 10.25 -9.38
C ASN A 97 8.96 11.44 -8.74
N ASN A 98 8.18 12.41 -8.25
CA ASN A 98 8.73 13.39 -7.32
C ASN A 98 9.08 12.73 -5.96
N LEU A 99 9.74 13.46 -5.07
CA LEU A 99 10.20 12.96 -3.77
C LEU A 99 9.07 12.27 -2.99
N CYS A 100 7.89 12.86 -2.98
CA CYS A 100 6.76 12.38 -2.19
C CYS A 100 6.10 11.14 -2.80
N GLU A 101 5.93 11.14 -4.12
CA GLU A 101 5.43 9.99 -4.89
C GLU A 101 6.38 8.80 -4.78
N ALA A 102 7.70 9.05 -4.83
CA ALA A 102 8.72 8.03 -4.68
C ALA A 102 8.71 7.44 -3.27
N PHE A 103 8.48 8.27 -2.24
CA PHE A 103 8.38 7.81 -0.88
C PHE A 103 7.16 6.90 -0.66
N ILE A 104 5.98 7.32 -1.11
CA ILE A 104 4.75 6.49 -1.06
C ILE A 104 4.96 5.18 -1.82
N CYS A 105 5.52 5.25 -3.03
CA CYS A 105 5.82 4.06 -3.82
C CYS A 105 6.71 3.07 -3.05
N ASN A 106 7.71 3.58 -2.32
CA ASN A 106 8.60 2.73 -1.53
C ASN A 106 7.89 2.14 -0.31
N CYS A 107 7.01 2.89 0.37
CA CYS A 107 6.16 2.33 1.43
C CYS A 107 5.34 1.14 0.91
N ASP A 108 4.67 1.32 -0.24
CA ASP A 108 3.84 0.29 -0.87
C ASP A 108 4.66 -0.92 -1.36
N ARG A 109 5.84 -0.67 -1.92
CA ARG A 109 6.79 -1.73 -2.30
C ARG A 109 7.23 -2.56 -1.10
N GLN A 110 7.63 -1.93 -0.01
CA GLN A 110 8.10 -2.64 1.19
C GLN A 110 6.97 -3.43 1.84
N ALA A 111 5.77 -2.85 1.90
CA ALA A 111 4.59 -3.53 2.38
C ALA A 111 4.29 -4.77 1.51
N ALA A 112 4.25 -4.65 0.19
CA ALA A 112 4.05 -5.76 -0.74
C ALA A 112 5.10 -6.89 -0.60
N ILE A 113 6.36 -6.55 -0.33
CA ILE A 113 7.44 -7.52 -0.03
C ILE A 113 7.26 -8.16 1.35
N CYS A 114 6.78 -7.40 2.34
CA CYS A 114 6.52 -7.91 3.68
C CYS A 114 5.39 -8.94 3.64
N PHE A 115 4.27 -8.59 3.02
CA PHE A 115 3.16 -9.50 2.77
C PHE A 115 3.58 -10.73 2.00
N SER A 116 4.56 -10.59 1.09
CA SER A 116 4.97 -11.73 0.30
C SER A 116 5.68 -12.83 1.11
N LYS A 117 6.07 -12.51 2.34
CA LYS A 117 6.78 -13.40 3.26
C LYS A 117 5.87 -13.92 4.37
N THR A 118 4.65 -13.43 4.48
CA THR A 118 3.70 -13.90 5.48
C THR A 118 2.97 -15.14 4.98
N SER A 119 2.76 -16.10 5.86
CA SER A 119 1.87 -17.24 5.58
C SER A 119 0.42 -16.79 5.73
N TYR A 120 -0.35 -16.81 4.64
CA TYR A 120 -1.79 -16.55 4.67
C TYR A 120 -2.50 -17.53 5.62
N ASN A 121 -3.14 -17.04 6.67
CA ASN A 121 -3.92 -17.87 7.57
C ASN A 121 -5.41 -17.49 7.52
N LYS A 122 -6.19 -18.27 6.78
CA LYS A 122 -7.64 -18.08 6.56
C LYS A 122 -8.51 -17.97 7.84
N TYR A 123 -7.99 -18.29 9.02
CA TYR A 123 -8.75 -18.28 10.28
C TYR A 123 -8.86 -16.91 10.96
N PHE A 124 -8.13 -15.90 10.47
CA PHE A 124 -8.11 -14.54 11.03
C PHE A 124 -8.75 -13.49 10.12
N LYS A 125 -9.67 -13.94 9.26
CA LYS A 125 -10.54 -13.11 8.43
C LYS A 125 -11.72 -12.54 9.22
#